data_AF-A0A962M4I7-F1
#
_entry.id   AF-A0A962M4I7-F1
#
_cell.length_a   1.000
_cell.length_b   1.000
_cell.length_c   1.000
_cell.angle_alpha   90.00
_cell.angle_beta   90.00
_cell.angle_gamma   90.00
#
_symmetry.space_group_name_H-M   'P 1'
#
loop_
_entity.id
_entity.type
_entity.pdbx_description
1 polymer ?
#
loop_
_entity_poly.entity_id
_entity_poly.type
_entity_poly.pdbx_seq_one_letter_code
_entity_poly.pdbx_strand_id
1 'polypeptide(L)'
;MNSTSEPTEQAKLITNYRIPYPVAAGCVKEMTPSVLEALIGVMSGQELINNIASIKKHGAFQHGNLKATVVGKLLEAKKDVKVQALKAQRAKEAGSSDDHEISSVLDEVTDARLSLVKISKPTALLVDKSGSMEEAISIAKKLASLIAQATTSDFHCYVFDTLSREIPRPSEGDTYSSWEKAFKEVRAYGGTSIGIALREMAEVGVKVEQIVIVTDARENCRPFFSEAYAQYEKATGMRPNVVVVHTKIYSPLFSKNLEKLGIPVDTYDFTGDYYSLPNILPMLGKDSTLDLLKEILNMKLEVAKVGEAG
;
A
#
# COMPACT_ATOMS: atom_id res chain seq x y z
N MET A 1 -29.60 31.96 5.43
CA MET A 1 -30.44 30.83 4.97
C MET A 1 -31.33 30.43 6.11
N ASN A 2 -32.66 30.52 5.96
CA ASN A 2 -33.60 30.08 7.00
C ASN A 2 -33.39 28.59 7.23
N SER A 3 -33.03 28.21 8.45
CA SER A 3 -32.86 26.83 8.87
C SER A 3 -34.23 26.17 8.97
N THR A 4 -34.70 25.59 7.87
CA THR A 4 -35.90 24.74 7.82
C THR A 4 -35.67 23.50 8.69
N SER A 5 -36.61 23.20 9.59
CA SER A 5 -36.52 22.08 10.54
C SER A 5 -37.13 20.77 10.02
N GLU A 6 -37.76 20.78 8.85
CA GLU A 6 -38.43 19.60 8.29
C GLU A 6 -37.48 18.75 7.41
N PRO A 7 -37.27 17.46 7.73
CA PRO A 7 -36.32 16.60 7.00
C PRO A 7 -36.60 16.44 5.51
N THR A 8 -37.88 16.42 5.11
CA THR A 8 -38.30 16.26 3.72
C THR A 8 -37.94 17.49 2.88
N GLU A 9 -38.09 18.68 3.45
CA GLU A 9 -37.69 19.93 2.79
C GLU A 9 -36.16 20.05 2.72
N GLN A 10 -35.45 19.63 3.77
CA GLN A 10 -33.99 19.56 3.75
C GLN A 10 -33.45 18.65 2.64
N ALA A 11 -34.03 17.45 2.46
CA ALA A 11 -33.65 16.52 1.40
C ALA A 11 -33.90 17.10 0.00
N LYS A 12 -35.04 17.79 -0.20
CA LYS A 12 -35.35 18.51 -1.45
C LYS A 12 -34.33 19.62 -1.74
N LEU A 13 -33.98 20.42 -0.73
CA LEU A 13 -32.98 21.48 -0.88
C LEU A 13 -31.60 20.93 -1.21
N ILE A 14 -31.18 19.84 -0.56
CA ILE A 14 -29.90 19.17 -0.85
C ILE A 14 -29.84 18.69 -2.30
N THR A 15 -30.94 18.10 -2.78
CA THR A 15 -31.04 17.59 -4.15
C THR A 15 -31.04 18.72 -5.18
N ASN A 16 -31.86 19.74 -4.95
CA ASN A 16 -32.04 20.86 -5.88
C ASN A 16 -30.78 21.73 -6.00
N TYR A 17 -30.10 21.99 -4.88
CA TYR A 17 -28.93 22.86 -4.84
C TYR A 17 -27.59 22.10 -4.80
N ARG A 18 -27.63 20.76 -4.89
CA ARG A 18 -26.45 19.88 -4.82
C ARG A 18 -25.51 20.26 -3.67
N ILE A 19 -26.09 20.40 -2.47
CA ILE A 19 -25.37 20.89 -1.29
C ILE A 19 -24.27 19.87 -0.92
N PRO A 20 -22.99 20.26 -0.87
CA PRO A 20 -21.91 19.37 -0.48
C PRO A 20 -22.02 18.91 0.97
N TYR A 21 -21.53 17.71 1.26
CA TYR A 21 -21.65 17.09 2.58
C TYR A 21 -21.09 17.91 3.74
N PRO A 22 -19.91 18.55 3.63
CA PRO A 22 -19.38 19.34 4.75
C PRO A 22 -20.30 20.51 5.14
N VAL A 23 -21.00 21.08 4.15
CA VAL A 23 -21.96 22.17 4.37
C VAL A 23 -23.22 21.62 5.03
N ALA A 24 -23.74 20.49 4.54
CA ALA A 24 -24.90 19.85 5.14
C ALA A 24 -24.64 19.39 6.58
N ALA A 25 -23.46 18.80 6.85
CA ALA A 25 -23.06 18.35 8.19
C ALA A 25 -22.92 19.48 9.21
N GLY A 26 -22.60 20.70 8.77
CA GLY A 26 -22.54 21.87 9.65
C GLY A 26 -23.90 22.54 9.89
N CYS A 27 -24.87 22.35 8.99
CA CYS A 27 -26.14 23.09 9.01
C CYS A 27 -27.35 22.25 9.43
N VAL A 28 -27.31 20.93 9.25
CA VAL A 28 -28.41 20.02 9.59
C VAL A 28 -28.20 19.46 10.99
N LYS A 29 -29.19 19.65 11.88
CA LYS A 29 -29.12 19.20 13.28
C LYS A 29 -29.22 17.68 13.43
N GLU A 30 -30.03 17.03 12.59
CA GLU A 30 -30.23 15.57 12.62
C GLU A 30 -30.17 14.99 11.21
N MET A 31 -29.24 14.06 10.99
CA MET A 31 -29.08 13.35 9.72
C MET A 31 -30.05 12.20 9.63
N THR A 32 -31.30 12.49 9.27
CA THR A 32 -32.32 11.46 9.05
C THR A 32 -32.03 10.62 7.80
N PRO A 33 -32.62 9.41 7.66
CA PRO A 33 -32.40 8.55 6.51
C PRO A 33 -32.70 9.23 5.16
N SER A 34 -33.76 10.04 5.07
CA SER A 34 -34.12 10.77 3.84
C SER A 34 -33.12 11.87 3.48
N VAL A 35 -32.52 12.51 4.48
CA VAL A 35 -31.45 13.51 4.28
C VAL A 35 -30.16 12.83 3.83
N LEU A 36 -29.81 11.69 4.44
CA LEU A 36 -28.66 10.88 4.05
C LEU A 36 -28.79 10.34 2.61
N GLU A 37 -29.99 9.89 2.23
CA GLU A 37 -30.28 9.45 0.86
C GLU A 37 -30.02 10.56 -0.17
N ALA A 38 -30.57 11.75 0.08
CA ALA A 38 -30.37 12.91 -0.77
C ALA A 38 -28.89 13.32 -0.86
N LEU A 39 -28.18 13.30 0.27
CA LEU A 39 -26.74 13.61 0.32
C LEU A 39 -25.92 12.60 -0.47
N ILE A 40 -26.12 11.31 -0.23
CA ILE A 40 -25.43 10.24 -0.95
C ILE A 40 -25.75 10.34 -2.45
N GLY A 41 -26.99 10.70 -2.81
CA GLY A 41 -27.43 10.91 -4.19
C GLY A 41 -26.67 12.02 -4.93
N VAL A 42 -26.37 13.14 -4.27
CA VAL A 42 -25.66 14.27 -4.90
C VAL A 42 -24.13 14.19 -4.80
N MET A 43 -23.58 13.37 -3.90
CA MET A 43 -22.14 13.17 -3.76
C MET A 43 -21.48 12.58 -5.01
N SER A 44 -20.27 13.07 -5.30
CA SER A 44 -19.33 12.35 -6.18
C SER A 44 -18.76 11.11 -5.47
N GLY A 45 -18.24 10.14 -6.23
CA GLY A 45 -17.58 8.95 -5.66
C GLY A 45 -16.44 9.31 -4.71
N GLN A 46 -15.65 10.33 -5.03
CA GLN A 46 -14.57 10.84 -4.17
C GLN A 46 -15.10 11.51 -2.90
N GLU A 47 -16.21 12.24 -2.97
CA GLU A 47 -16.82 12.89 -1.82
C GLU A 47 -17.47 11.88 -0.86
N LEU A 48 -18.10 10.84 -1.42
CA LEU A 48 -18.62 9.71 -0.65
C LEU A 48 -17.50 9.03 0.13
N ILE A 49 -16.39 8.71 -0.55
CA ILE A 49 -15.18 8.13 0.06
C ILE A 49 -14.66 8.98 1.23
N ASN A 50 -14.58 10.31 1.06
CA ASN A 50 -14.04 11.22 2.08
C ASN A 50 -14.91 11.29 3.35
N ASN A 51 -16.20 11.00 3.24
CA ASN A 51 -17.18 11.25 4.31
C ASN A 51 -17.86 9.97 4.84
N ILE A 52 -17.51 8.80 4.31
CA ILE A 52 -18.16 7.52 4.62
C ILE A 52 -18.14 7.16 6.11
N ALA A 53 -17.08 7.55 6.83
CA ALA A 53 -16.96 7.47 8.28
C ALA A 53 -18.12 8.17 9.00
N SER A 54 -18.36 9.43 8.61
CA SER A 54 -19.41 10.25 9.17
C SER A 54 -20.78 9.73 8.72
N ILE A 55 -20.92 9.30 7.46
CA ILE A 55 -22.17 8.70 6.93
C ILE A 55 -22.55 7.43 7.71
N LYS A 56 -21.57 6.56 8.01
CA LYS A 56 -21.77 5.36 8.85
C LYS A 56 -22.19 5.73 10.27
N LYS A 57 -21.52 6.71 10.88
CA LYS A 57 -21.84 7.21 12.23
C LYS A 57 -23.29 7.71 12.34
N HIS A 58 -23.83 8.26 11.26
CA HIS A 58 -25.22 8.72 11.19
C HIS A 58 -26.22 7.61 10.77
N GLY A 59 -25.80 6.34 10.73
CA GLY A 59 -26.71 5.20 10.60
C GLY A 59 -27.05 4.78 9.17
N ALA A 60 -26.40 5.34 8.14
CA ALA A 60 -26.70 5.00 6.75
C ALA A 60 -26.57 3.50 6.42
N PHE A 61 -25.73 2.76 7.16
CA PHE A 61 -25.49 1.33 6.89
C PHE A 61 -26.49 0.41 7.58
N GLN A 62 -27.32 0.96 8.47
CA GLN A 62 -28.38 0.22 9.16
C GLN A 62 -29.64 0.09 8.29
N HIS A 63 -29.69 0.80 7.15
CA HIS A 63 -30.78 0.75 6.19
C HIS A 63 -30.31 0.10 4.88
N GLY A 64 -30.93 -1.03 4.51
CA GLY A 64 -30.52 -1.83 3.35
C GLY A 64 -30.45 -1.06 2.03
N ASN A 65 -31.41 -0.16 1.78
CA ASN A 65 -31.46 0.64 0.55
C ASN A 65 -30.32 1.67 0.46
N LEU A 66 -29.94 2.27 1.59
CA LEU A 66 -28.82 3.21 1.65
C LEU A 66 -27.48 2.48 1.49
N LYS A 67 -27.34 1.30 2.12
CA LYS A 67 -26.14 0.44 1.94
C LYS A 67 -25.95 0.08 0.47
N ALA A 68 -27.00 -0.37 -0.23
CA ALA A 68 -26.92 -0.70 -1.65
C ALA A 68 -26.51 0.50 -2.53
N THR A 69 -27.04 1.69 -2.23
CA THR A 69 -26.72 2.93 -2.96
C THR A 69 -25.26 3.34 -2.74
N VAL A 70 -24.74 3.20 -1.52
CA VAL A 70 -23.33 3.46 -1.20
C VAL A 70 -22.43 2.48 -1.95
N VAL A 71 -22.73 1.18 -1.90
CA VAL A 71 -21.95 0.14 -2.60
C VAL A 71 -21.93 0.39 -4.11
N GLY A 72 -23.08 0.69 -4.72
CA GLY A 72 -23.18 1.00 -6.15
C GLY A 72 -22.29 2.18 -6.56
N LYS A 73 -22.34 3.28 -5.81
CA LYS A 73 -21.50 4.46 -6.08
C LYS A 73 -20.00 4.22 -5.86
N LEU A 74 -19.63 3.39 -4.88
CA LEU A 74 -18.24 3.00 -4.67
C LEU A 74 -17.73 2.16 -5.86
N LEU A 75 -18.56 1.27 -6.41
CA LEU A 75 -18.24 0.51 -7.62
C LEU A 75 -18.15 1.37 -8.88
N GLU A 76 -18.95 2.43 -8.99
CA GLU A 76 -18.84 3.39 -10.10
C GLU A 76 -17.57 4.24 -10.01
N ALA A 77 -17.14 4.62 -8.81
CA ALA A 77 -15.88 5.32 -8.57
C ALA A 77 -14.64 4.52 -9.05
N LYS A 78 -14.76 3.19 -9.21
CA LYS A 78 -13.74 2.31 -9.82
C LYS A 78 -13.32 2.76 -11.23
N LYS A 79 -14.21 3.42 -11.98
CA LYS A 79 -13.99 3.79 -13.39
C LYS A 79 -13.33 5.16 -13.56
N ASP A 80 -13.19 5.95 -12.49
CA ASP A 80 -12.72 7.34 -12.59
C ASP A 80 -11.22 7.46 -12.28
N VAL A 81 -10.46 7.90 -13.28
CA VAL A 81 -8.99 7.97 -13.31
C VAL A 81 -8.44 8.97 -12.27
N LYS A 82 -9.25 9.93 -11.82
CA LYS A 82 -8.81 11.04 -10.96
C LYS A 82 -8.96 10.83 -9.45
N VAL A 83 -9.44 9.67 -9.00
CA VAL A 83 -9.59 9.40 -7.56
C VAL A 83 -8.19 9.27 -6.94
N GLN A 84 -7.83 10.05 -5.92
CA GLN A 84 -6.53 9.86 -5.26
C GLN A 84 -6.64 8.66 -4.30
N ALA A 85 -5.77 7.66 -4.50
CA ALA A 85 -5.66 6.46 -3.65
C ALA A 85 -5.46 6.78 -2.15
N LEU A 86 -5.09 8.03 -1.86
CA LEU A 86 -4.82 8.57 -0.53
C LEU A 86 -6.07 8.87 0.34
N LYS A 87 -7.31 8.72 -0.14
CA LYS A 87 -8.49 9.13 0.67
C LYS A 87 -9.59 8.09 0.87
N ALA A 88 -9.43 6.89 0.32
CA ALA A 88 -10.12 5.68 0.82
C ALA A 88 -9.69 5.31 2.25
N GLN A 89 -8.57 5.90 2.69
CA GLN A 89 -7.87 5.73 3.96
C GLN A 89 -8.73 6.08 5.21
N ARG A 90 -9.49 7.19 5.18
CA ARG A 90 -10.32 7.60 6.33
C ARG A 90 -11.61 6.80 6.50
N ALA A 91 -11.98 6.01 5.49
CA ALA A 91 -13.19 5.20 5.50
C ALA A 91 -13.09 3.99 6.43
N LYS A 92 -11.93 3.33 6.44
CA LYS A 92 -11.69 2.09 7.20
C LYS A 92 -11.31 2.36 8.65
N GLU A 93 -10.55 3.42 8.94
CA GLU A 93 -10.18 3.77 10.33
C GLU A 93 -11.38 4.15 11.23
N ALA A 94 -12.48 4.62 10.64
CA ALA A 94 -13.72 4.91 11.36
C ALA A 94 -14.71 3.74 11.41
N GLY A 95 -14.38 2.61 10.78
CA GLY A 95 -15.20 1.42 10.75
C GLY A 95 -14.59 0.34 11.62
N SER A 96 -15.12 0.16 12.84
CA SER A 96 -14.94 -1.10 13.57
C SER A 96 -15.20 -2.28 12.62
N SER A 97 -14.35 -3.28 12.77
CA SER A 97 -13.99 -4.44 11.94
C SER A 97 -15.11 -5.37 11.43
N ASP A 98 -16.36 -4.93 11.35
CA ASP A 98 -17.52 -5.84 11.24
C ASP A 98 -18.23 -5.84 9.88
N ASP A 99 -17.77 -5.11 8.86
CA ASP A 99 -18.41 -5.09 7.52
C ASP A 99 -17.46 -5.67 6.45
N HIS A 100 -17.35 -7.00 6.45
CA HIS A 100 -16.50 -7.82 5.57
C HIS A 100 -16.68 -7.50 4.07
N GLU A 101 -17.88 -7.06 3.69
CA GLU A 101 -18.28 -6.74 2.32
C GLU A 101 -17.64 -5.43 1.84
N ILE A 102 -17.56 -4.41 2.71
CA ILE A 102 -16.97 -3.10 2.37
C ILE A 102 -15.45 -3.19 2.40
N SER A 103 -14.88 -4.00 3.31
CA SER A 103 -13.44 -4.26 3.30
C SER A 103 -13.02 -4.97 2.01
N SER A 104 -13.80 -5.96 1.54
CA SER A 104 -13.56 -6.67 0.28
C SER A 104 -13.61 -5.72 -0.92
N VAL A 105 -14.63 -4.87 -1.02
CA VAL A 105 -14.75 -3.93 -2.14
C VAL A 105 -13.59 -2.91 -2.17
N LEU A 106 -13.14 -2.46 -1.00
CA LEU A 106 -11.99 -1.55 -0.91
C LEU A 106 -10.66 -2.25 -1.23
N ASP A 107 -10.53 -3.53 -0.89
CA ASP A 107 -9.38 -4.34 -1.27
C ASP A 107 -9.37 -4.56 -2.79
N GLU A 108 -10.52 -4.86 -3.41
CA GLU A 108 -10.67 -4.97 -4.87
C GLU A 108 -10.38 -3.67 -5.64
N VAL A 109 -10.74 -2.51 -5.08
CA VAL A 109 -10.42 -1.20 -5.69
C VAL A 109 -8.91 -0.91 -5.63
N THR A 110 -8.23 -1.40 -4.59
CA THR A 110 -6.77 -1.32 -4.48
C THR A 110 -6.13 -2.25 -5.51
N ASP A 111 -6.60 -3.50 -5.61
CA ASP A 111 -6.13 -4.51 -6.57
C ASP A 111 -6.29 -4.06 -8.04
N ALA A 112 -7.36 -3.33 -8.38
CA ALA A 112 -7.55 -2.82 -9.73
C ALA A 112 -6.47 -1.80 -10.16
N ARG A 113 -5.93 -0.97 -9.25
CA ARG A 113 -4.84 -0.02 -9.56
C ARG A 113 -3.47 -0.68 -9.60
N LEU A 114 -3.28 -1.72 -8.79
CA LEU A 114 -2.04 -2.48 -8.70
C LEU A 114 -1.66 -3.16 -10.02
N SER A 115 -2.67 -3.51 -10.83
CA SER A 115 -2.48 -4.05 -12.19
C SER A 115 -1.72 -3.14 -13.17
N LEU A 116 -1.49 -1.87 -12.83
CA LEU A 116 -0.78 -0.90 -13.67
C LEU A 116 0.74 -0.82 -13.41
N VAL A 117 1.21 -1.31 -12.26
CA VAL A 117 2.64 -1.28 -11.91
C VAL A 117 3.24 -2.65 -12.19
N LYS A 118 4.25 -2.70 -13.07
CA LYS A 118 4.99 -3.92 -13.38
C LYS A 118 6.37 -3.85 -12.77
N ILE A 119 6.75 -4.88 -12.02
CA ILE A 119 8.10 -5.05 -11.49
C ILE A 119 8.83 -6.03 -12.40
N SER A 120 9.72 -5.49 -13.24
CA SER A 120 10.50 -6.25 -14.23
C SER A 120 11.81 -6.80 -13.67
N LYS A 121 12.22 -6.38 -12.48
CA LYS A 121 13.50 -6.73 -11.85
C LYS A 121 13.32 -7.92 -10.90
N PRO A 122 14.22 -8.92 -10.96
CA PRO A 122 14.25 -10.00 -9.97
C PRO A 122 14.35 -9.42 -8.56
N THR A 123 13.41 -9.77 -7.69
CA THR A 123 13.21 -9.12 -6.39
C THR A 123 13.22 -10.14 -5.25
N ALA A 124 13.94 -9.84 -4.17
CA ALA A 124 13.85 -10.58 -2.90
C ALA A 124 13.14 -9.74 -1.84
N LEU A 125 12.23 -10.36 -1.09
CA LEU A 125 11.62 -9.81 0.13
C LEU A 125 12.23 -10.51 1.34
N LEU A 126 12.95 -9.76 2.18
CA LEU A 126 13.55 -10.22 3.42
C LEU A 126 12.71 -9.72 4.60
N VAL A 127 12.22 -10.65 5.40
CA VAL A 127 11.24 -10.38 6.46
C VAL A 127 11.86 -10.69 7.80
N ASP A 128 12.01 -9.67 8.63
CA ASP A 128 12.47 -9.84 9.99
C ASP A 128 11.39 -10.54 10.83
N LYS A 129 11.76 -11.68 11.41
CA LYS A 129 10.94 -12.45 12.36
C LYS A 129 11.61 -12.53 13.74
N SER A 130 12.48 -11.58 14.09
CA SER A 130 13.05 -11.47 15.45
C SER A 130 11.96 -11.20 16.50
N GLY A 131 12.27 -11.36 17.79
CA GLY A 131 11.27 -11.41 18.87
C GLY A 131 10.29 -10.22 18.98
N SER A 132 10.61 -9.04 18.43
CA SER A 132 9.75 -7.84 18.42
C SER A 132 8.91 -7.68 17.15
N MET A 133 8.99 -8.63 16.20
CA MET A 133 8.67 -8.36 14.79
C MET A 133 7.39 -9.00 14.24
N GLU A 134 6.39 -9.21 15.10
CA GLU A 134 5.04 -9.61 14.66
C GLU A 134 4.41 -8.61 13.67
N GLU A 135 4.72 -7.31 13.82
CA GLU A 135 4.29 -6.27 12.88
C GLU A 135 4.94 -6.45 11.50
N ALA A 136 6.24 -6.78 11.44
CA ALA A 136 6.93 -7.02 10.17
C ALA A 136 6.40 -8.26 9.45
N ILE A 137 6.11 -9.34 10.18
CA ILE A 137 5.46 -10.53 9.61
C ILE A 137 4.10 -10.18 8.99
N SER A 138 3.32 -9.33 9.66
CA SER A 138 2.01 -8.90 9.17
C SER A 138 2.11 -8.02 7.91
N ILE A 139 3.04 -7.05 7.91
CA ILE A 139 3.36 -6.22 6.75
C ILE A 139 3.82 -7.07 5.58
N ALA A 140 4.70 -8.04 5.85
CA ALA A 140 5.29 -8.91 4.85
C ALA A 140 4.27 -9.77 4.11
N LYS A 141 3.23 -10.30 4.79
CA LYS A 141 2.16 -11.06 4.11
C LYS A 141 1.48 -10.23 3.03
N LYS A 142 1.18 -8.96 3.33
CA LYS A 142 0.58 -8.01 2.37
C LYS A 142 1.58 -7.67 1.28
N LEU A 143 2.81 -7.28 1.62
CA LEU A 143 3.83 -6.94 0.63
C LEU A 143 4.18 -8.10 -0.30
N ALA A 144 4.28 -9.32 0.21
CA ALA A 144 4.53 -10.50 -0.60
C ALA A 144 3.41 -10.71 -1.62
N SER A 145 2.15 -10.58 -1.20
CA SER A 145 1.01 -10.65 -2.13
C SER A 145 1.04 -9.55 -3.19
N LEU A 146 1.39 -8.33 -2.81
CA LEU A 146 1.44 -7.18 -3.71
C LEU A 146 2.58 -7.30 -4.73
N ILE A 147 3.79 -7.62 -4.26
CA ILE A 147 4.97 -7.77 -5.11
C ILE A 147 4.81 -8.97 -6.03
N ALA A 148 4.32 -10.11 -5.53
CA ALA A 148 4.14 -11.31 -6.33
C ALA A 148 3.08 -11.13 -7.43
N GLN A 149 2.03 -10.33 -7.19
CA GLN A 149 1.04 -9.98 -8.22
C GLN A 149 1.58 -8.98 -9.25
N ALA A 150 2.44 -8.05 -8.84
CA ALA A 150 2.99 -7.00 -9.70
C ALA A 150 4.25 -7.42 -10.48
N THR A 151 4.96 -8.45 -10.03
CA THR A 151 6.21 -8.90 -10.66
C THR A 151 5.98 -9.72 -11.91
N THR A 152 6.78 -9.44 -12.94
CA THR A 152 6.91 -10.28 -14.16
C THR A 152 8.19 -11.10 -14.17
N SER A 153 9.01 -10.99 -13.12
CA SER A 153 10.32 -11.62 -12.97
C SER A 153 10.38 -12.45 -11.69
N ASP A 154 11.51 -13.12 -11.45
CA ASP A 154 11.71 -13.97 -10.28
C ASP A 154 11.48 -13.21 -8.97
N PHE A 155 10.72 -13.83 -8.08
CA PHE A 155 10.39 -13.27 -6.76
C PHE A 155 10.67 -14.30 -5.68
N HIS A 156 11.53 -13.92 -4.74
CA HIS A 156 11.90 -14.75 -3.60
C HIS A 156 11.48 -14.10 -2.30
N CYS A 157 11.00 -14.88 -1.34
CA CYS A 157 10.64 -14.40 -0.03
C CYS A 157 11.41 -15.18 1.03
N TYR A 158 12.14 -14.48 1.89
CA TYR A 158 12.88 -15.07 3.00
C TYR A 158 12.40 -14.47 4.31
N VAL A 159 12.32 -15.30 5.34
CA VAL A 159 12.14 -14.86 6.72
C VAL A 159 13.45 -15.07 7.48
N PHE A 160 13.83 -14.13 8.34
CA PHE A 160 15.09 -14.22 9.07
C PHE A 160 14.98 -13.81 10.54
N ASP A 161 15.75 -14.51 11.38
CA ASP A 161 16.13 -14.07 12.73
C ASP A 161 17.66 -14.23 12.88
N THR A 162 18.12 -15.25 13.59
CA THR A 162 19.50 -15.75 13.55
C THR A 162 19.70 -16.82 12.47
N LEU A 163 18.62 -17.36 11.93
CA LEU A 163 18.56 -18.27 10.79
C LEU A 163 17.71 -17.62 9.70
N SER A 164 17.98 -17.98 8.44
CA SER A 164 17.11 -17.62 7.31
C SER A 164 16.41 -18.87 6.79
N ARG A 165 15.24 -18.65 6.19
CA ARG A 165 14.45 -19.68 5.52
C ARG A 165 13.64 -19.04 4.40
N GLU A 166 13.67 -19.66 3.22
CA GLU A 166 12.78 -19.29 2.12
C GLU A 166 11.32 -19.66 2.43
N ILE A 167 10.40 -18.73 2.16
CA ILE A 167 8.97 -18.97 2.08
C ILE A 167 8.64 -19.16 0.59
N PRO A 168 8.34 -20.40 0.15
CA PRO A 168 8.05 -20.66 -1.24
C PRO A 168 6.79 -19.90 -1.66
N ARG A 169 6.78 -19.43 -2.92
CA ARG A 169 5.61 -18.77 -3.51
C ARG A 169 4.40 -19.73 -3.46
N PRO A 170 3.23 -19.29 -2.95
CA PRO A 170 2.08 -20.16 -2.82
C PRO A 170 1.60 -20.71 -4.18
N SER A 171 1.29 -22.01 -4.25
CA SER A 171 0.75 -22.64 -5.46
C SER A 171 -0.71 -22.28 -5.75
N GLU A 172 -1.47 -21.87 -4.71
CA GLU A 172 -2.88 -21.45 -4.81
C GLU A 172 -3.05 -20.05 -5.42
N GLY A 173 -1.95 -19.37 -5.77
CA GLY A 173 -1.92 -18.01 -6.34
C GLY A 173 -1.45 -16.94 -5.35
N ASP A 174 -1.27 -15.72 -5.84
CA ASP A 174 -0.58 -14.64 -5.10
C ASP A 174 -1.51 -13.76 -4.25
N THR A 175 -2.67 -14.29 -3.87
CA THR A 175 -3.62 -13.57 -3.03
C THR A 175 -3.06 -13.38 -1.61
N TYR A 176 -3.57 -12.38 -0.90
CA TYR A 176 -3.23 -12.19 0.52
C TYR A 176 -3.50 -13.44 1.35
N SER A 177 -4.61 -14.15 1.12
CA SER A 177 -4.97 -15.37 1.86
C SER A 177 -3.95 -16.50 1.63
N SER A 178 -3.48 -16.66 0.39
CA SER A 178 -2.45 -17.66 0.07
C SER A 178 -1.14 -17.39 0.81
N TRP A 179 -0.72 -16.11 0.85
CA TRP A 179 0.46 -15.70 1.59
C TRP A 179 0.27 -15.80 3.11
N GLU A 180 -0.92 -15.54 3.64
CA GLU A 180 -1.23 -15.77 5.05
C GLU A 180 -1.03 -17.24 5.45
N LYS A 181 -1.49 -18.18 4.61
CA LYS A 181 -1.25 -19.62 4.79
C LYS A 181 0.23 -19.97 4.71
N ALA A 182 0.97 -19.40 3.76
CA ALA A 182 2.42 -19.65 3.63
C ALA A 182 3.22 -19.17 4.86
N PHE A 183 2.76 -18.09 5.49
CA PHE A 183 3.35 -17.57 6.73
C PHE A 183 2.78 -18.19 8.01
N LYS A 184 1.89 -19.19 7.93
CA LYS A 184 1.16 -19.74 9.09
C LYS A 184 2.06 -20.22 10.23
N GLU A 185 3.26 -20.70 9.93
CA GLU A 185 4.23 -21.22 10.91
C GLU A 185 5.32 -20.21 11.28
N VAL A 186 5.31 -19.02 10.70
CA VAL A 186 6.27 -17.96 10.99
C VAL A 186 5.85 -17.24 12.28
N ARG A 187 6.74 -17.17 13.27
CA ARG A 187 6.53 -16.50 14.56
C ARG A 187 7.73 -15.63 14.89
N ALA A 188 7.48 -14.54 15.61
CA ALA A 188 8.52 -13.65 16.10
C ALA A 188 9.37 -14.35 17.18
N TYR A 189 10.66 -14.57 16.92
CA TYR A 189 11.59 -15.19 17.86
C TYR A 189 13.05 -14.88 17.50
N GLY A 190 13.95 -14.93 18.50
CA GLY A 190 15.40 -14.85 18.28
C GLY A 190 15.93 -13.42 18.13
N GLY A 191 17.22 -13.33 17.79
CA GLY A 191 17.92 -12.08 17.49
C GLY A 191 17.76 -11.63 16.04
N THR A 192 18.33 -10.48 15.72
CA THR A 192 18.20 -9.84 14.40
C THR A 192 19.51 -9.94 13.64
N SER A 193 19.60 -10.85 12.67
CA SER A 193 20.70 -10.98 11.72
C SER A 193 20.14 -10.73 10.32
N ILE A 194 20.29 -9.53 9.78
CA ILE A 194 19.69 -9.18 8.48
C ILE A 194 20.53 -9.77 7.35
N GLY A 195 21.85 -9.83 7.54
CA GLY A 195 22.77 -10.43 6.57
C GLY A 195 22.61 -11.93 6.36
N ILE A 196 21.92 -12.66 7.25
CA ILE A 196 21.82 -14.13 7.15
C ILE A 196 21.09 -14.57 5.89
N ALA A 197 20.04 -13.84 5.48
CA ALA A 197 19.27 -14.17 4.28
C ALA A 197 20.06 -13.91 3.00
N LEU A 198 20.85 -12.83 2.94
CA LEU A 198 21.76 -12.58 1.82
C LEU A 198 22.84 -13.65 1.68
N ARG A 199 23.35 -14.15 2.81
CA ARG A 199 24.32 -15.25 2.79
C ARG A 199 23.69 -16.52 2.22
N GLU A 200 22.50 -16.89 2.67
CA GLU A 200 21.77 -18.05 2.13
C GLU A 200 21.51 -17.89 0.63
N MET A 201 21.06 -16.71 0.19
CA MET A 201 20.87 -16.42 -1.23
C MET A 201 22.19 -16.55 -2.03
N ALA A 202 23.31 -16.10 -1.48
CA ALA A 202 24.62 -16.26 -2.13
C ALA A 202 25.02 -17.73 -2.25
N GLU A 203 24.79 -18.54 -1.21
CA GLU A 203 25.12 -19.97 -1.17
C GLU A 203 24.28 -20.78 -2.17
N VAL A 204 22.98 -20.47 -2.29
CA VAL A 204 22.06 -21.13 -3.22
C VAL A 204 22.18 -20.57 -4.65
N GLY A 205 22.84 -19.43 -4.83
CA GLY A 205 23.05 -18.79 -6.13
C GLY A 205 21.84 -17.99 -6.64
N VAL A 206 20.96 -17.55 -5.74
CA VAL A 206 19.80 -16.71 -6.07
C VAL A 206 20.28 -15.31 -6.43
N LYS A 207 19.98 -14.87 -7.66
CA LYS A 207 20.41 -13.57 -8.19
C LYS A 207 19.23 -12.60 -8.25
N VAL A 208 19.32 -11.50 -7.51
CA VAL A 208 18.31 -10.43 -7.52
C VAL A 208 18.93 -9.07 -7.82
N GLU A 209 18.13 -8.20 -8.42
CA GLU A 209 18.47 -6.79 -8.67
C GLU A 209 17.90 -5.86 -7.60
N GLN A 210 16.91 -6.34 -6.84
CA GLN A 210 16.23 -5.57 -5.81
C GLN A 210 16.01 -6.41 -4.55
N ILE A 211 16.23 -5.79 -3.39
CA ILE A 211 15.99 -6.38 -2.07
C ILE A 211 15.08 -5.45 -1.29
N VAL A 212 13.94 -5.95 -0.84
CA VAL A 212 13.03 -5.26 0.09
C VAL A 212 13.22 -5.87 1.47
N ILE A 213 13.54 -5.07 2.48
CA ILE A 213 13.77 -5.54 3.85
C ILE A 213 12.70 -4.96 4.75
N VAL A 214 11.91 -5.79 5.42
CA VAL A 214 10.95 -5.36 6.44
C VAL A 214 11.56 -5.58 7.81
N THR A 215 12.01 -4.51 8.48
CA THR A 215 12.74 -4.61 9.76
C THR A 215 12.63 -3.32 10.59
N ASP A 216 12.96 -3.42 11.88
CA ASP A 216 13.21 -2.30 12.79
C ASP A 216 14.67 -1.79 12.69
N ALA A 217 15.49 -2.49 11.90
CA ALA A 217 16.89 -2.25 11.61
C ALA A 217 17.81 -2.28 12.84
N ARG A 218 17.43 -3.03 13.88
CA ARG A 218 18.23 -3.25 15.10
C ARG A 218 19.10 -4.50 15.00
N GLU A 219 19.85 -4.62 13.91
CA GLU A 219 20.75 -5.73 13.68
C GLU A 219 21.74 -5.91 14.86
N ASN A 220 21.72 -7.08 15.48
CA ASN A 220 22.49 -7.38 16.70
C ASN A 220 23.21 -8.72 16.65
N CYS A 221 23.01 -9.51 15.58
CA CYS A 221 23.60 -10.82 15.38
C CYS A 221 24.34 -10.86 14.03
N ARG A 222 25.43 -11.63 13.95
CA ARG A 222 26.16 -11.87 12.70
C ARG A 222 25.44 -12.92 11.83
N PRO A 223 25.66 -12.94 10.51
CA PRO A 223 26.43 -11.95 9.75
C PRO A 223 25.70 -10.60 9.61
N PHE A 224 26.45 -9.50 9.72
CA PHE A 224 25.88 -8.18 9.49
C PHE A 224 25.57 -7.97 8.00
N PHE A 225 24.51 -7.23 7.69
CA PHE A 225 24.08 -7.01 6.31
C PHE A 225 25.17 -6.43 5.42
N SER A 226 25.94 -5.46 5.92
CA SER A 226 27.03 -4.83 5.17
C SER A 226 28.10 -5.83 4.74
N GLU A 227 28.47 -6.76 5.63
CA GLU A 227 29.44 -7.81 5.35
C GLU A 227 28.84 -8.84 4.37
N ALA A 228 27.59 -9.25 4.59
CA ALA A 228 26.89 -10.20 3.74
C ALA A 228 26.63 -9.66 2.33
N TYR A 229 26.33 -8.37 2.19
CA TYR A 229 26.14 -7.70 0.91
C TYR A 229 27.41 -7.73 0.06
N ALA A 230 28.56 -7.41 0.65
CA ALA A 230 29.84 -7.48 -0.06
C ALA A 230 30.21 -8.92 -0.47
N GLN A 231 29.82 -9.93 0.31
CA GLN A 231 30.00 -11.34 -0.05
C GLN A 231 29.05 -11.76 -1.17
N TYR A 232 27.79 -11.34 -1.10
CA TYR A 232 26.78 -11.59 -2.12
C TYR A 232 27.18 -10.99 -3.47
N GLU A 233 27.66 -9.75 -3.48
CA GLU A 233 28.16 -9.07 -4.69
C GLU A 233 29.33 -9.85 -5.31
N LYS A 234 30.27 -10.33 -4.50
CA LYS A 234 31.39 -11.15 -4.99
C LYS A 234 30.95 -12.51 -5.52
N ALA A 235 29.98 -13.16 -4.86
CA ALA A 235 29.53 -14.50 -5.23
C ALA A 235 28.65 -14.51 -6.48
N THR A 236 27.78 -13.50 -6.62
CA THR A 236 26.74 -13.48 -7.67
C THR A 236 27.04 -12.51 -8.82
N GLY A 237 27.91 -11.52 -8.58
CA GLY A 237 28.15 -10.38 -9.46
C GLY A 237 27.03 -9.33 -9.44
N MET A 238 26.05 -9.46 -8.54
CA MET A 238 24.89 -8.58 -8.46
C MET A 238 25.07 -7.51 -7.39
N ARG A 239 24.65 -6.28 -7.69
CA ARG A 239 24.68 -5.15 -6.76
C ARG A 239 23.25 -4.61 -6.56
N PRO A 240 22.41 -5.34 -5.79
CA PRO A 240 21.00 -5.04 -5.72
C PRO A 240 20.68 -3.72 -5.01
N ASN A 241 19.64 -3.04 -5.47
CA ASN A 241 19.07 -1.89 -4.76
C ASN A 241 18.32 -2.36 -3.52
N VAL A 242 18.53 -1.69 -2.39
CA VAL A 242 17.91 -2.05 -1.11
C VAL A 242 16.79 -1.08 -0.78
N VAL A 243 15.59 -1.58 -0.51
CA VAL A 243 14.46 -0.79 0.02
C VAL A 243 14.17 -1.27 1.43
N VAL A 244 14.38 -0.42 2.43
CA VAL A 244 14.10 -0.76 3.83
C VAL A 244 12.72 -0.23 4.21
N VAL A 245 11.80 -1.13 4.56
CA VAL A 245 10.48 -0.84 5.10
C VAL A 245 10.60 -0.82 6.62
N HIS A 246 10.60 0.37 7.20
CA HIS A 246 10.75 0.58 8.63
C HIS A 246 9.44 0.30 9.36
N THR A 247 9.50 -0.54 10.40
CA THR A 247 8.42 -0.65 11.38
C THR A 247 8.47 0.50 12.40
N LYS A 248 7.47 0.60 13.29
CA LYS A 248 7.27 1.78 14.16
C LYS A 248 8.47 2.23 15.01
N ILE A 249 9.41 1.35 15.28
CA ILE A 249 10.61 1.66 16.06
C ILE A 249 11.80 1.41 15.14
N TYR A 250 12.47 2.46 14.67
CA TYR A 250 13.54 2.30 13.69
C TYR A 250 14.88 2.87 14.18
N SER A 251 15.97 2.18 13.86
CA SER A 251 17.34 2.67 14.07
C SER A 251 17.96 3.21 12.78
N PRO A 252 18.25 4.53 12.68
CA PRO A 252 18.87 5.12 11.49
C PRO A 252 20.32 4.66 11.26
N LEU A 253 20.91 3.96 12.23
CA LEU A 253 22.30 3.52 12.15
C LEU A 253 22.51 2.54 10.98
N PHE A 254 21.53 1.68 10.72
CA PHE A 254 21.61 0.68 9.66
C PHE A 254 21.72 1.33 8.28
N SER A 255 20.74 2.16 7.89
CA SER A 255 20.74 2.80 6.57
C SER A 255 21.93 3.75 6.40
N LYS A 256 22.32 4.49 7.46
CA LYS A 256 23.54 5.31 7.44
C LYS A 256 24.82 4.50 7.20
N ASN A 257 24.90 3.27 7.70
CA ASN A 257 26.05 2.41 7.44
C ASN A 257 26.06 1.92 5.99
N LEU A 258 24.89 1.64 5.40
CA LEU A 258 24.79 1.27 3.98
C LEU A 258 25.18 2.44 3.06
N GLU A 259 24.69 3.64 3.34
CA GLU A 259 25.03 4.86 2.60
C GLU A 259 26.54 5.13 2.62
N LYS A 260 27.19 4.99 3.80
CA LYS A 260 28.65 5.15 3.93
C LYS A 260 29.45 4.15 3.09
N LEU A 261 28.90 2.96 2.87
CA LEU A 261 29.51 1.92 2.05
C LEU A 261 29.14 2.06 0.56
N GLY A 262 28.39 3.11 0.19
CA GLY A 262 27.94 3.35 -1.17
C GLY A 262 26.96 2.30 -1.67
N ILE A 263 26.26 1.61 -0.77
CA ILE A 263 25.19 0.65 -1.09
C ILE A 263 23.92 1.47 -1.37
N PRO A 264 23.27 1.29 -2.54
CA PRO A 264 22.04 2.00 -2.86
C PRO A 264 20.92 1.56 -1.91
N VAL A 265 20.45 2.50 -1.08
CA VAL A 265 19.38 2.27 -0.11
C VAL A 265 18.31 3.35 -0.22
N ASP A 266 17.07 2.90 -0.35
CA ASP A 266 15.86 3.71 -0.18
C ASP A 266 15.15 3.28 1.11
N THR A 267 14.43 4.20 1.73
CA THR A 267 13.69 3.93 2.96
C THR A 267 12.21 4.25 2.79
N TYR A 268 11.36 3.39 3.34
CA TYR A 268 9.92 3.58 3.41
C TYR A 268 9.46 3.47 4.87
N ASP A 269 8.95 4.57 5.41
CA ASP A 269 8.45 4.61 6.79
C ASP A 269 7.02 4.07 6.88
N PHE A 270 6.85 2.89 7.49
CA PHE A 270 5.51 2.35 7.74
C PHE A 270 4.96 2.91 9.05
N THR A 271 3.95 3.78 8.93
CA THR A 271 3.31 4.45 10.09
C THR A 271 2.14 3.65 10.69
N GLY A 272 2.00 2.36 10.35
CA GLY A 272 0.87 1.53 10.77
C GLY A 272 -0.26 1.42 9.74
N ASP A 273 -0.19 2.15 8.63
CA ASP A 273 -1.22 2.12 7.59
C ASP A 273 -0.93 1.05 6.52
N TYR A 274 -1.54 -0.12 6.67
CA TYR A 274 -1.44 -1.24 5.72
C TYR A 274 -1.94 -0.92 4.30
N TYR A 275 -2.74 0.14 4.12
CA TYR A 275 -3.20 0.59 2.80
C TYR A 275 -2.19 1.50 2.09
N SER A 276 -1.14 1.94 2.81
CA SER A 276 -0.03 2.69 2.22
C SER A 276 1.01 1.77 1.55
N LEU A 277 1.05 0.48 1.91
CA LEU A 277 2.03 -0.49 1.39
C LEU A 277 2.10 -0.58 -0.15
N PRO A 278 0.98 -0.48 -0.91
CA PRO A 278 1.01 -0.31 -2.36
C PRO A 278 1.92 0.78 -2.90
N ASN A 279 2.17 1.86 -2.13
CA ASN A 279 3.03 2.97 -2.54
C ASN A 279 4.51 2.56 -2.68
N ILE A 280 4.89 1.39 -2.15
CA ILE A 280 6.22 0.81 -2.36
C ILE A 280 6.38 0.30 -3.80
N LEU A 281 5.30 -0.19 -4.44
CA LEU A 281 5.43 -0.81 -5.76
C LEU A 281 5.96 0.12 -6.85
N PRO A 282 5.55 1.40 -6.94
CA PRO A 282 6.20 2.34 -7.86
C PRO A 282 7.69 2.53 -7.59
N MET A 283 8.18 2.36 -6.36
CA MET A 283 9.62 2.41 -6.07
C MET A 283 10.36 1.20 -6.65
N LEU A 284 9.72 0.03 -6.61
CA LEU A 284 10.26 -1.21 -7.17
C LEU A 284 10.15 -1.26 -8.70
N GLY A 285 9.05 -0.76 -9.25
CA GLY A 285 8.79 -0.69 -10.68
C GLY A 285 9.53 0.42 -11.43
N LYS A 286 10.26 1.30 -10.73
CA LYS A 286 11.14 2.28 -11.41
C LYS A 286 12.23 1.51 -12.15
N ASP A 287 12.28 1.69 -13.47
CA ASP A 287 13.46 1.33 -14.26
C ASP A 287 14.66 2.17 -13.79
N SER A 288 15.88 1.79 -14.18
CA SER A 288 17.09 2.48 -13.68
C SER A 288 17.01 4.00 -13.93
N THR A 289 17.72 4.83 -13.15
CA THR A 289 17.80 6.28 -13.43
C THR A 289 18.20 6.56 -14.89
N LEU A 290 19.00 5.67 -15.47
CA LEU A 290 19.37 5.68 -16.89
C LEU A 290 18.18 5.42 -17.83
N ASP A 291 17.28 4.51 -17.48
CA ASP A 291 16.10 4.23 -18.28
C ASP A 291 15.03 5.31 -18.13
N LEU A 292 14.88 5.89 -16.94
CA LEU A 292 14.09 7.10 -16.74
C LEU A 292 14.64 8.27 -17.55
N LEU A 293 15.97 8.44 -17.58
CA LEU A 293 16.63 9.45 -18.42
C LEU A 293 16.42 9.16 -19.91
N LYS A 294 16.52 7.91 -20.36
CA LYS A 294 16.20 7.52 -21.74
C LYS A 294 14.73 7.77 -22.06
N GLU A 295 13.82 7.51 -21.14
CA GLU A 295 12.39 7.77 -21.30
C GLU A 295 12.13 9.27 -21.46
N ILE A 296 12.70 10.11 -20.58
CA ILE A 296 12.64 11.57 -20.68
C ILE A 296 13.25 12.07 -21.98
N LEU A 297 14.42 11.56 -22.38
CA LEU A 297 15.08 11.92 -23.64
C LEU A 297 14.28 11.50 -24.88
N ASN A 298 13.50 10.41 -24.78
CA ASN A 298 12.67 9.90 -25.87
C ASN A 298 11.25 10.51 -25.89
N MET A 299 10.85 11.28 -24.87
CA MET A 299 9.59 12.02 -24.91
C MET A 299 9.68 13.15 -25.95
N LYS A 300 8.77 13.11 -26.93
CA LYS A 300 8.58 14.23 -27.87
C LYS A 300 8.07 15.45 -27.09
N LEU A 301 8.88 16.50 -27.04
CA LEU A 301 8.43 17.81 -26.57
C LEU A 301 7.31 18.30 -27.51
N GLU A 302 6.09 18.39 -26.99
CA GLU A 302 5.03 19.15 -27.66
C GLU A 302 5.40 20.63 -27.57
N VAL A 303 5.93 21.17 -28.68
CA VAL A 303 6.16 22.60 -28.80
C VAL A 303 4.79 23.26 -28.84
N ALA A 304 4.46 24.01 -27.78
CA ALA A 304 3.24 24.81 -27.73
C ALA A 304 3.19 25.70 -28.97
N LYS A 305 2.16 25.51 -29.81
CA LYS A 305 1.85 26.44 -30.89
C LYS A 305 1.53 27.78 -30.25
N VAL A 306 2.51 28.68 -30.22
CA VAL A 306 2.29 30.10 -29.97
C VAL A 306 1.37 30.55 -31.11
N GLY A 307 0.12 30.83 -30.77
CA GLY A 307 -0.89 31.27 -31.72
C GLY A 307 -0.40 32.52 -32.45
N GLU A 308 -0.45 32.47 -33.77
CA GLU A 308 -0.41 33.65 -34.62
C GLU A 308 -1.58 34.56 -34.21
N ALA A 309 -1.25 35.68 -33.56
CA ALA A 309 -2.20 36.77 -33.36
C ALA A 309 -2.36 37.48 -34.71
N GLY A 310 -3.53 37.28 -35.33
CA GLY A 310 -4.06 38.12 -36.40
C GLY A 310 -4.68 39.40 -35.85
#